data_AF-A0A4W4ERM8-F1
#
_entry.id   AF-A0A4W4ERM8-F1
#
_cell.length_a   1.000
_cell.length_b   1.000
_cell.length_c   1.000
_cell.angle_alpha   90.00
_cell.angle_beta   90.00
_cell.angle_gamma   90.00
#
_symmetry.space_group_name_H-M   'P 1'
#
loop_
_entity.id
_entity.type
_entity.pdbx_description
1 polymer ?
#
loop_
_entity_poly.entity_id
_entity_poly.type
_entity_poly.pdbx_seq_one_letter_code
_entity_poly.pdbx_strand_id
1 'polypeptide(L)'
;LSRLPVTAQKEKLCCTENGPIRRNPAGNVARPMVQKLPEPQDIKACLEVQDFDTPPFYSTSSESFRNTIEGYSVPEGIYDPIVRSLHNLAHLFLNGTGGTTHLSPNDPIFVLLHTFTDAVFDEWLRRHPESAVYPLENAPIGHNRHHNMVPFWPPVSNAEMFATAPENLGYSYEAEWPARPITLTEIITIAVVAALIVVAIIFTVTTCIVRTSSNKTEGRQPLLGEQYQCYDDQDSRHNDKTQSVV
;
A
#
# COMPACT_ATOMS: atom_id res chain seq x y z
N LEU A 1 56.82 12.95 -33.78
CA LEU A 1 55.49 12.64 -33.23
C LEU A 1 54.60 13.86 -33.43
N SER A 2 53.87 13.86 -34.54
CA SER A 2 52.91 14.90 -34.94
C SER A 2 51.72 14.92 -33.98
N ARG A 3 51.45 16.08 -33.37
CA ARG A 3 50.18 16.32 -32.68
C ARG A 3 49.09 16.48 -33.74
N LEU A 4 48.15 15.54 -33.77
CA LEU A 4 46.91 15.71 -34.51
C LEU A 4 46.10 16.84 -33.85
N PRO A 5 45.51 17.77 -34.61
CA PRO A 5 44.63 18.78 -34.05
C PRO A 5 43.32 18.11 -33.62
N VAL A 6 42.95 18.27 -32.34
CA VAL A 6 41.62 17.95 -31.84
C VAL A 6 40.66 18.94 -32.49
N THR A 7 39.96 18.53 -33.55
CA THR A 7 38.79 19.25 -34.04
C THR A 7 37.72 19.21 -32.95
N ALA A 8 37.57 20.32 -32.22
CA ALA A 8 36.41 20.55 -31.37
C ALA A 8 35.17 20.62 -32.29
N GLN A 9 34.45 19.50 -32.43
CA GLN A 9 33.08 19.56 -32.89
C GLN A 9 32.31 20.37 -31.85
N LYS A 10 31.71 21.50 -32.25
CA LYS A 10 30.74 22.20 -31.42
C LYS A 10 29.53 21.29 -31.24
N GLU A 11 29.46 20.59 -30.13
CA GLU A 11 28.29 19.82 -29.72
C GLU A 11 27.15 20.82 -29.44
N LYS A 12 26.10 20.81 -30.27
CA LYS A 12 24.92 21.67 -30.13
C LYS A 12 23.80 20.92 -29.42
N LEU A 13 23.04 21.61 -28.57
CA LEU A 13 21.82 21.09 -27.95
C LEU A 13 20.58 21.32 -28.86
N CYS A 14 19.49 20.59 -28.58
CA CYS A 14 18.21 20.72 -29.28
C CYS A 14 17.65 22.15 -29.15
N CYS A 15 17.15 22.75 -30.23
CA CYS A 15 16.71 24.15 -30.23
C CYS A 15 15.61 24.54 -31.23
N THR A 16 15.22 23.67 -32.17
CA THR A 16 14.27 24.01 -33.23
C THR A 16 13.33 22.85 -33.51
N GLU A 17 12.03 23.16 -33.65
CA GLU A 17 11.02 22.21 -34.09
C GLU A 17 11.32 21.71 -35.52
N ASN A 18 11.04 20.45 -35.79
CA ASN A 18 11.23 19.84 -37.10
C ASN A 18 10.32 18.64 -37.29
N GLY A 19 9.80 18.46 -38.51
CA GLY A 19 9.01 17.29 -38.93
C GLY A 19 7.69 17.11 -38.18
N PRO A 20 6.70 16.40 -38.75
CA PRO A 20 5.50 16.03 -38.02
C PRO A 20 5.74 14.80 -37.14
N ILE A 21 4.89 14.61 -36.13
CA ILE A 21 4.80 13.37 -35.35
C ILE A 21 4.54 12.19 -36.30
N ARG A 22 5.28 11.11 -36.09
CA ARG A 22 5.08 9.82 -36.75
C ARG A 22 4.49 8.83 -35.76
N ARG A 23 3.41 8.15 -36.14
CA ARG A 23 2.77 7.13 -35.31
C ARG A 23 2.15 6.07 -36.21
N ASN A 24 2.38 4.80 -35.89
CA ASN A 24 1.82 3.67 -36.63
C ASN A 24 1.54 2.50 -35.67
N PRO A 25 0.52 2.62 -34.80
CA PRO A 25 0.26 1.64 -33.74
C PRO A 25 0.17 0.20 -34.28
N ALA A 26 0.79 -0.76 -33.59
CA ALA A 26 0.92 -2.16 -34.02
C ALA A 26 1.65 -2.38 -35.38
N GLY A 27 2.19 -1.34 -36.01
CA GLY A 27 2.73 -1.41 -37.37
C GLY A 27 4.14 -2.00 -37.51
N ASN A 28 4.77 -2.41 -36.40
CA ASN A 28 6.14 -2.96 -36.43
C ASN A 28 6.14 -4.45 -36.82
N VAL A 29 5.96 -4.73 -38.11
CA VAL A 29 5.94 -6.10 -38.65
C VAL A 29 7.27 -6.85 -38.51
N ALA A 30 8.38 -6.12 -38.35
CA ALA A 30 9.70 -6.72 -38.12
C ALA A 30 9.86 -7.24 -36.68
N ARG A 31 9.01 -6.82 -35.75
CA ARG A 31 9.04 -7.22 -34.35
C ARG A 31 7.63 -7.52 -33.82
N PRO A 32 7.09 -8.72 -34.09
CA PRO A 32 5.71 -9.08 -33.74
C PRO A 32 5.36 -8.93 -32.25
N MET A 33 6.34 -9.16 -31.36
CA MET A 33 6.16 -9.03 -29.90
C MET A 33 5.75 -7.61 -29.44
N VAL A 34 5.94 -6.57 -30.26
CA VAL A 34 5.52 -5.20 -29.92
C VAL A 34 4.26 -4.75 -30.66
N GLN A 35 3.55 -5.66 -31.33
CA GLN A 35 2.32 -5.34 -32.05
C GLN A 35 1.06 -5.42 -31.19
N LYS A 36 1.21 -5.77 -29.91
CA LYS A 36 0.12 -5.86 -28.94
C LYS A 36 0.51 -5.09 -27.68
N LEU A 37 -0.47 -4.44 -27.07
CA LEU A 37 -0.30 -3.79 -25.77
C LEU A 37 -0.20 -4.84 -24.64
N PRO A 38 0.29 -4.44 -23.45
CA PRO A 38 0.26 -5.29 -22.26
C PRO A 38 -1.17 -5.73 -21.91
N GLU A 39 -1.28 -6.88 -21.25
CA GLU A 39 -2.55 -7.40 -20.74
C GLU A 39 -2.79 -6.93 -19.29
N PRO A 40 -4.05 -6.88 -18.82
CA PRO A 40 -4.35 -6.53 -17.42
C PRO A 40 -3.67 -7.45 -16.40
N GLN A 41 -3.42 -8.72 -16.76
CA GLN A 41 -2.71 -9.67 -15.91
C GLN A 41 -1.24 -9.28 -15.70
N ASP A 42 -0.62 -8.59 -16.66
CA ASP A 42 0.76 -8.12 -16.55
C ASP A 42 0.89 -7.07 -15.42
N ILE A 43 -0.10 -6.18 -15.29
CA ILE A 43 -0.18 -5.20 -14.20
C ILE A 43 -0.34 -5.90 -12.86
N LYS A 44 -1.21 -6.92 -12.81
CA LYS A 44 -1.40 -7.72 -11.59
C LYS A 44 -0.08 -8.37 -11.15
N ALA A 45 0.63 -9.03 -12.07
CA ALA A 45 1.90 -9.68 -11.77
C ALA A 45 2.97 -8.68 -11.32
N CYS A 46 3.07 -7.54 -12.00
CA CYS A 46 4.03 -6.48 -11.68
C CYS A 46 3.83 -5.92 -10.27
N LEU A 47 2.57 -5.74 -9.84
CA LEU A 47 2.24 -5.24 -8.50
C LEU A 47 2.57 -6.22 -7.37
N GLU A 48 2.86 -7.49 -7.67
CA GLU A 48 3.29 -8.48 -6.68
C GLU A 48 4.82 -8.53 -6.50
N VAL A 49 5.60 -7.84 -7.36
CA VAL A 49 7.06 -7.74 -7.21
C VAL A 49 7.38 -6.88 -5.99
N GLN A 50 8.08 -7.45 -5.01
CA GLN A 50 8.21 -6.87 -3.67
C GLN A 50 9.26 -5.77 -3.58
N ASP A 51 10.43 -5.96 -4.19
CA ASP A 51 11.54 -5.01 -4.06
C ASP A 51 11.39 -3.89 -5.08
N PHE A 52 11.56 -2.63 -4.64
CA PHE A 52 11.52 -1.49 -5.55
C PHE A 52 12.54 -1.65 -6.69
N ASP A 53 13.79 -1.94 -6.32
CA ASP A 53 14.85 -2.23 -7.27
C ASP A 53 15.89 -3.17 -6.64
N THR A 54 16.66 -3.84 -7.49
CA THR A 54 17.68 -4.82 -7.10
C THR A 54 18.99 -4.54 -7.83
N PRO A 55 20.15 -4.90 -7.24
CA PRO A 55 21.43 -4.81 -7.94
C PRO A 55 21.38 -5.54 -9.30
N PRO A 56 21.97 -4.98 -10.37
CA PRO A 56 22.88 -3.83 -10.38
C PRO A 56 22.19 -2.47 -10.59
N PHE A 57 20.90 -2.34 -10.24
CA PHE A 57 20.09 -1.11 -10.40
C PHE A 57 20.07 -0.61 -11.85
N TYR A 58 19.89 -1.55 -12.79
CA TYR A 58 19.98 -1.29 -14.21
C TYR A 58 18.88 -2.00 -15.00
N SER A 59 18.88 -1.85 -16.32
CA SER A 59 17.92 -2.52 -17.23
C SER A 59 18.00 -4.06 -17.19
N THR A 60 18.98 -4.62 -16.48
CA THR A 60 19.21 -6.06 -16.32
C THR A 60 18.89 -6.57 -14.92
N SER A 61 18.30 -5.74 -14.06
CA SER A 61 17.90 -6.13 -12.71
C SER A 61 16.74 -7.12 -12.75
N SER A 62 16.86 -8.21 -11.99
CA SER A 62 15.79 -9.22 -11.83
C SER A 62 15.16 -9.07 -10.45
N GLU A 63 13.89 -9.46 -10.31
CA GLU A 63 13.13 -9.28 -9.06
C GLU A 63 13.01 -7.81 -8.63
N SER A 64 13.03 -6.89 -9.61
CA SER A 64 12.96 -5.44 -9.42
C SER A 64 11.64 -4.89 -9.96
N PHE A 65 10.82 -4.29 -9.10
CA PHE A 65 9.57 -3.65 -9.54
C PHE A 65 9.86 -2.56 -10.57
N ARG A 66 10.83 -1.68 -10.31
CA ARG A 66 11.27 -0.61 -11.22
C ARG A 66 11.61 -1.17 -12.60
N ASN A 67 12.40 -2.23 -12.68
CA ASN A 67 12.78 -2.83 -13.98
C ASN A 67 11.60 -3.54 -14.68
N THR A 68 10.68 -4.09 -13.89
CA THR A 68 9.46 -4.75 -14.36
C THR A 68 8.50 -3.75 -14.98
N ILE A 69 8.11 -2.70 -14.24
CA ILE A 69 7.17 -1.69 -14.72
C ILE A 69 7.75 -0.89 -15.89
N GLU A 70 9.06 -0.58 -15.85
CA GLU A 70 9.79 0.05 -16.95
C GLU A 70 9.74 -0.83 -18.22
N GLY A 71 9.72 -2.15 -18.05
CA GLY A 71 9.41 -3.11 -19.10
C GLY A 71 10.62 -3.81 -19.70
N TYR A 72 11.68 -4.02 -18.92
CA TYR A 72 12.84 -4.83 -19.31
C TYR A 72 12.77 -6.28 -18.76
N SER A 73 11.93 -6.52 -17.76
CA SER A 73 11.66 -7.85 -17.22
C SER A 73 10.30 -8.37 -17.71
N VAL A 74 10.08 -9.68 -17.60
CA VAL A 74 8.70 -10.21 -17.67
C VAL A 74 7.87 -9.67 -16.51
N PRO A 75 6.53 -9.61 -16.62
CA PRO A 75 5.67 -9.02 -15.59
C PRO A 75 5.83 -9.61 -14.18
N GLU A 76 6.34 -10.83 -14.05
CA GLU A 76 6.61 -11.51 -12.78
C GLU A 76 7.93 -11.07 -12.11
N GLY A 77 8.73 -10.22 -12.74
CA GLY A 77 9.97 -9.69 -12.16
C GLY A 77 11.26 -10.23 -12.78
N ILE A 78 11.20 -11.33 -13.52
CA ILE A 78 12.41 -11.99 -14.04
C ILE A 78 12.96 -11.26 -15.27
N TYR A 79 14.25 -10.90 -15.23
CA TYR A 79 14.89 -10.25 -16.38
C TYR A 79 15.02 -11.20 -17.57
N ASP A 80 14.63 -10.73 -18.76
CA ASP A 80 14.87 -11.39 -20.04
C ASP A 80 15.31 -10.35 -21.08
N PRO A 81 16.50 -10.48 -21.70
CA PRO A 81 17.02 -9.50 -22.66
C PRO A 81 16.12 -9.25 -23.88
N ILE A 82 15.29 -10.23 -24.26
CA ILE A 82 14.45 -10.20 -25.46
C ILE A 82 13.11 -9.50 -25.17
N VAL A 83 12.62 -9.62 -23.94
CA VAL A 83 11.29 -9.16 -23.52
C VAL A 83 11.22 -7.65 -23.47
N ARG A 84 10.11 -7.11 -23.98
CA ARG A 84 9.68 -5.75 -23.65
C ARG A 84 8.23 -5.85 -23.22
N SER A 85 7.95 -5.41 -22.00
CA SER A 85 6.64 -5.47 -21.37
C SER A 85 6.20 -4.05 -20.97
N LEU A 86 4.99 -3.92 -20.45
CA LEU A 86 4.49 -2.74 -19.75
C LEU A 86 4.87 -1.40 -20.42
N HIS A 87 5.58 -0.50 -19.75
CA HIS A 87 5.94 0.84 -20.25
C HIS A 87 6.70 0.79 -21.58
N ASN A 88 7.79 0.00 -21.66
CA ASN A 88 8.57 -0.13 -22.89
C ASN A 88 7.75 -0.71 -24.05
N LEU A 89 6.88 -1.69 -23.77
CA LEU A 89 5.99 -2.26 -24.78
C LEU A 89 5.00 -1.22 -25.30
N ALA A 90 4.40 -0.42 -24.42
CA ALA A 90 3.48 0.64 -24.80
C ALA A 90 4.15 1.70 -25.69
N HIS A 91 5.40 2.09 -25.39
CA HIS A 91 6.19 2.96 -26.27
C HIS A 91 6.45 2.34 -27.64
N LEU A 92 6.92 1.09 -27.66
CA LEU A 92 7.29 0.40 -28.90
C LEU A 92 6.09 0.06 -29.78
N PHE A 93 4.92 -0.16 -29.17
CA PHE A 93 3.66 -0.38 -29.86
C PHE A 93 3.29 0.79 -30.79
N LEU A 94 3.63 2.02 -30.42
CA LEU A 94 3.34 3.22 -31.22
C LEU A 94 4.12 3.28 -32.54
N ASN A 95 5.25 2.56 -32.64
CA ASN A 95 6.08 2.41 -33.84
C ASN A 95 6.28 3.74 -34.59
N GLY A 96 6.90 4.70 -33.91
CA GLY A 96 7.10 6.05 -34.42
C GLY A 96 7.80 6.96 -33.41
N THR A 97 7.47 8.25 -33.43
CA THR A 97 7.98 9.29 -32.53
C THR A 97 7.85 8.87 -31.06
N GLY A 98 6.68 8.38 -30.65
CA GLY A 98 6.42 7.90 -29.29
C GLY A 98 7.25 6.69 -28.85
N GLY A 99 7.85 5.93 -29.77
CA GLY A 99 8.67 4.75 -29.47
C GLY A 99 10.18 5.02 -29.42
N THR A 100 10.59 6.28 -29.51
CA THR A 100 11.99 6.70 -29.59
C THR A 100 12.34 7.59 -28.39
N THR A 101 13.23 7.15 -27.49
CA THR A 101 13.49 7.81 -26.19
C THR A 101 13.77 9.31 -26.27
N HIS A 102 14.55 9.78 -27.26
CA HIS A 102 14.88 11.20 -27.39
C HIS A 102 13.78 12.05 -28.04
N LEU A 103 12.70 11.43 -28.54
CA LEU A 103 11.58 12.10 -29.21
C LEU A 103 10.23 11.80 -28.58
N SER A 104 10.12 10.77 -27.72
CA SER A 104 8.84 10.24 -27.28
C SER A 104 7.91 11.29 -26.66
N PRO A 105 8.38 12.30 -25.90
CA PRO A 105 7.50 13.35 -25.38
C PRO A 105 6.89 14.28 -26.44
N ASN A 106 7.38 14.27 -27.70
CA ASN A 106 6.73 15.03 -28.79
C ASN A 106 5.38 14.40 -29.17
N ASP A 107 5.17 13.12 -28.89
CA ASP A 107 3.88 12.46 -29.06
C ASP A 107 3.06 12.65 -27.77
N PRO A 108 1.88 13.31 -27.79
CA PRO A 108 1.12 13.59 -26.57
C PRO A 108 0.59 12.33 -25.86
N ILE A 109 0.60 11.16 -26.51
CA ILE A 109 0.32 9.88 -25.83
C ILE A 109 1.32 9.64 -24.67
N PHE A 110 2.53 10.20 -24.76
CA PHE A 110 3.54 10.14 -23.70
C PHE A 110 2.99 10.55 -22.34
N VAL A 111 2.19 11.64 -22.28
CA VAL A 111 1.61 12.12 -21.02
C VAL A 111 0.68 11.06 -20.43
N LEU A 112 -0.24 10.54 -21.23
CA LEU A 112 -1.23 9.54 -20.78
C LEU A 112 -0.56 8.23 -20.37
N LEU A 113 0.43 7.79 -21.16
CA LEU A 113 1.24 6.61 -20.88
C LEU A 113 1.94 6.75 -19.53
N HIS A 114 2.65 7.86 -19.30
CA HIS A 114 3.38 8.06 -18.05
C HIS A 114 2.49 8.34 -16.85
N THR A 115 1.31 8.95 -17.02
CA THR A 115 0.34 9.06 -15.91
C THR A 115 -0.19 7.69 -15.48
N PHE A 116 -0.36 6.74 -16.41
CA PHE A 116 -0.75 5.38 -16.06
C PHE A 116 0.41 4.62 -15.40
N THR A 117 1.63 4.77 -15.90
CA THR A 117 2.84 4.22 -15.25
C THR A 117 3.01 4.74 -13.83
N ASP A 118 2.81 6.04 -13.61
CA ASP A 118 2.86 6.65 -12.28
C ASP A 118 1.74 6.14 -11.36
N ALA A 119 0.53 5.94 -11.88
CA ALA A 119 -0.56 5.34 -11.11
C ALA A 119 -0.23 3.92 -10.60
N VAL A 120 0.45 3.10 -11.42
CA VAL A 120 0.93 1.78 -11.00
C VAL A 120 2.03 1.90 -9.93
N PHE A 121 2.91 2.90 -10.06
CA PHE A 121 3.95 3.18 -9.08
C PHE A 121 3.39 3.65 -7.73
N ASP A 122 2.42 4.56 -7.73
CA ASP A 122 1.73 5.03 -6.52
C ASP A 122 0.98 3.88 -5.81
N GLU A 123 0.30 3.03 -6.58
CA GLU A 123 -0.34 1.82 -6.04
C GLU A 123 0.69 0.84 -5.44
N TRP A 124 1.86 0.70 -6.07
CA TRP A 124 2.94 -0.13 -5.54
C TRP A 124 3.48 0.42 -4.21
N LEU A 125 3.71 1.74 -4.12
CA LEU A 125 4.15 2.40 -2.89
C LEU A 125 3.15 2.16 -1.74
N ARG A 126 1.85 2.21 -2.05
CA ARG A 126 0.78 1.94 -1.08
C ARG A 126 0.72 0.48 -0.63
N ARG A 127 1.04 -0.48 -1.51
CA ARG A 127 1.05 -1.92 -1.19
C ARG A 127 2.28 -2.38 -0.43
N HIS A 128 3.43 -1.75 -0.66
CA HIS A 128 4.74 -2.25 -0.22
C HIS A 128 5.56 -1.19 0.58
N PRO A 129 5.00 -0.57 1.64
CA PRO A 129 5.70 0.48 2.38
C PRO A 129 7.02 0.01 3.02
N GLU A 130 7.11 -1.26 3.41
CA GLU A 130 8.31 -1.84 4.04
C GLU A 130 9.41 -2.19 3.03
N SER A 131 9.05 -2.50 1.78
CA SER A 131 9.99 -2.90 0.71
C SER A 131 10.39 -1.73 -0.21
N ALA A 132 9.96 -0.52 0.15
CA ALA A 132 10.24 0.73 -0.54
C ALA A 132 11.68 1.23 -0.29
N VAL A 133 12.68 0.39 -0.58
CA VAL A 133 14.10 0.70 -0.41
C VAL A 133 14.70 1.17 -1.72
N TYR A 134 15.07 2.45 -1.78
CA TYR A 134 15.72 3.08 -2.94
C TYR A 134 17.25 3.11 -2.76
N PRO A 135 18.06 2.71 -3.77
CA PRO A 135 19.52 2.67 -3.66
C PRO A 135 20.16 4.03 -3.34
N LEU A 136 20.97 4.07 -2.28
CA LEU A 136 21.70 5.28 -1.86
C LEU A 136 22.95 5.54 -2.71
N GLU A 137 23.58 4.48 -3.22
CA GLU A 137 24.85 4.51 -3.95
C GLU A 137 24.94 3.34 -4.93
N ASN A 138 25.95 3.38 -5.80
CA ASN A 138 26.25 2.36 -6.82
C ASN A 138 25.17 2.13 -7.88
N ALA A 139 24.11 2.95 -7.92
CA ALA A 139 23.23 3.03 -9.08
C ALA A 139 23.95 3.77 -10.23
N PRO A 140 23.48 3.61 -11.48
CA PRO A 140 23.95 4.42 -12.60
C PRO A 140 23.91 5.92 -12.30
N ILE A 141 24.76 6.70 -12.98
CA ILE A 141 24.85 8.15 -12.77
C ILE A 141 23.46 8.81 -12.89
N GLY A 142 23.10 9.63 -11.90
CA GLY A 142 21.78 10.28 -11.82
C GLY A 142 20.69 9.46 -11.11
N HIS A 143 20.91 8.16 -10.86
CA HIS A 143 19.90 7.25 -10.29
C HIS A 143 20.07 6.95 -8.80
N ASN A 144 21.06 7.51 -8.08
CA ASN A 144 21.06 7.35 -6.61
C ASN A 144 19.92 8.17 -5.97
N ARG A 145 19.40 7.70 -4.84
CA ARG A 145 18.27 8.29 -4.09
C ARG A 145 18.37 9.81 -3.86
N HIS A 146 19.57 10.31 -3.57
CA HIS A 146 19.81 11.72 -3.25
C HIS A 146 20.35 12.54 -4.43
N HIS A 147 20.45 11.97 -5.63
CA HIS A 147 20.72 12.78 -6.80
C HIS A 147 19.53 13.66 -7.13
N ASN A 148 19.81 14.92 -7.49
CA ASN A 148 18.84 15.78 -8.12
C ASN A 148 18.52 15.22 -9.51
N MET A 149 17.23 15.03 -9.79
CA MET A 149 16.76 14.58 -11.10
C MET A 149 17.07 15.64 -12.15
N VAL A 150 17.94 15.29 -13.09
CA VAL A 150 18.36 16.19 -14.16
C VAL A 150 17.25 16.28 -15.22
N PRO A 151 16.91 17.47 -15.76
CA PRO A 151 17.49 18.80 -15.51
C PRO A 151 16.52 19.73 -14.73
N PHE A 152 15.75 19.22 -13.76
CA PHE A 152 14.71 20.02 -13.12
C PHE A 152 15.26 21.18 -12.28
N TRP A 153 14.48 22.26 -12.21
CA TRP A 153 14.78 23.45 -11.41
C TRP A 153 13.51 23.98 -10.71
N PRO A 154 13.52 24.28 -9.39
CA PRO A 154 14.65 24.13 -8.46
C PRO A 154 15.10 22.66 -8.33
N PRO A 155 16.31 22.40 -7.82
CA PRO A 155 16.81 21.04 -7.66
C PRO A 155 15.84 20.21 -6.81
N VAL A 156 15.49 19.02 -7.30
CA VAL A 156 14.58 18.08 -6.66
C VAL A 156 15.18 16.68 -6.78
N SER A 157 15.27 15.96 -5.67
CA SER A 157 15.88 14.65 -5.59
C SER A 157 14.92 13.50 -5.90
N ASN A 158 15.44 12.33 -6.27
CA ASN A 158 14.61 11.12 -6.42
C ASN A 158 13.82 10.81 -5.13
N ALA A 159 14.43 11.05 -3.96
CA ALA A 159 13.82 10.81 -2.65
C ALA A 159 12.53 11.61 -2.42
N GLU A 160 12.43 12.83 -2.96
CA GLU A 160 11.26 13.69 -2.78
C GLU A 160 10.03 13.20 -3.54
N MET A 161 10.24 12.51 -4.67
CA MET A 161 9.16 11.91 -5.45
C MET A 161 8.84 10.46 -5.03
N PHE A 162 9.66 9.87 -4.16
CA PHE A 162 9.48 8.50 -3.68
C PHE A 162 8.54 8.47 -2.46
N ALA A 163 7.31 8.95 -2.66
CA ALA A 163 6.29 9.11 -1.64
C ALA A 163 4.89 8.90 -2.24
N THR A 164 3.92 8.46 -1.44
CA THR A 164 2.54 8.30 -1.91
C THR A 164 1.95 9.64 -2.33
N ALA A 165 1.37 9.70 -3.52
CA ALA A 165 0.91 10.93 -4.14
C ALA A 165 -0.22 11.64 -3.37
N PRO A 166 -1.25 10.93 -2.83
CA PRO A 166 -2.37 11.61 -2.17
C PRO A 166 -1.95 12.42 -0.95
N GLU A 167 -1.08 11.88 -0.11
CA GLU A 167 -0.65 12.52 1.13
C GLU A 167 0.51 13.51 0.94
N ASN A 168 1.37 13.29 -0.04
CA ASN A 168 2.65 14.02 -0.15
C ASN A 168 2.74 14.94 -1.36
N LEU A 169 2.02 14.65 -2.44
CA LEU A 169 2.15 15.36 -3.74
C LEU A 169 0.84 16.05 -4.19
N GLY A 170 -0.27 15.80 -3.50
CA GLY A 170 -1.53 16.54 -3.68
C GLY A 170 -2.38 16.07 -4.87
N TYR A 171 -2.16 14.85 -5.36
CA TYR A 171 -2.98 14.24 -6.40
C TYR A 171 -3.24 12.76 -6.11
N SER A 172 -4.29 12.20 -6.72
CA SER A 172 -4.64 10.79 -6.59
C SER A 172 -5.24 10.27 -7.90
N TYR A 173 -5.15 8.96 -8.11
CA TYR A 173 -5.74 8.31 -9.28
C TYR A 173 -7.10 7.68 -8.96
N GLU A 174 -8.08 7.97 -9.81
CA GLU A 174 -9.33 7.21 -9.84
C GLU A 174 -9.12 5.95 -10.70
N ALA A 175 -8.58 4.91 -10.08
CA ALA A 175 -8.28 3.63 -10.74
C ALA A 175 -8.60 2.45 -9.81
N GLU A 176 -9.09 1.36 -10.39
CA GLU A 176 -9.30 0.09 -9.70
C GLU A 176 -8.22 -0.90 -10.10
N TRP A 177 -7.56 -1.49 -9.10
CA TRP A 177 -6.48 -2.45 -9.31
C TRP A 177 -6.94 -3.87 -8.96
N PRO A 178 -6.42 -4.90 -9.65
CA PRO A 178 -6.64 -6.28 -9.24
C PRO A 178 -6.27 -6.48 -7.77
N ALA A 179 -7.20 -7.03 -6.99
CA ALA A 179 -6.98 -7.26 -5.57
C ALA A 179 -5.77 -8.17 -5.34
N ARG A 180 -4.97 -7.83 -4.33
CA ARG A 180 -3.88 -8.70 -3.85
C ARG A 180 -4.50 -10.02 -3.36
N PRO A 181 -4.01 -11.18 -3.79
CA PRO A 181 -4.44 -12.44 -3.20
C PRO A 181 -4.04 -12.47 -1.72
N ILE A 182 -5.01 -12.66 -0.82
CA ILE A 182 -4.73 -12.80 0.62
C ILE A 182 -3.93 -14.09 0.82
N THR A 183 -2.80 -14.00 1.52
CA THR A 183 -1.97 -15.17 1.81
C THR A 183 -2.69 -16.12 2.77
N LEU A 184 -2.43 -17.43 2.69
CA LEU A 184 -2.99 -18.39 3.65
C LEU A 184 -2.65 -18.01 5.10
N THR A 185 -1.47 -17.45 5.33
CA THR A 185 -1.03 -16.93 6.61
C THR A 185 -1.91 -15.78 7.09
N GLU A 186 -2.23 -14.80 6.23
CA GLU A 186 -3.15 -13.71 6.57
C GLU A 186 -4.57 -14.22 6.83
N ILE A 187 -5.04 -15.19 6.04
CA ILE A 187 -6.36 -15.82 6.29
C ILE A 187 -6.38 -16.48 7.67
N ILE A 188 -5.34 -17.24 8.01
CA ILE A 188 -5.22 -17.91 9.31
C ILE A 188 -5.13 -16.88 10.43
N THR A 189 -4.32 -15.82 10.30
CA THR A 189 -4.20 -14.80 11.35
C THR A 189 -5.51 -14.04 11.56
N ILE A 190 -6.20 -13.64 10.47
CA ILE A 190 -7.52 -13.00 10.55
C ILE A 190 -8.51 -13.94 11.26
N ALA A 191 -8.53 -15.23 10.90
CA ALA A 191 -9.41 -16.21 11.53
C ALA A 191 -9.13 -16.38 13.03
N VAL A 192 -7.85 -16.47 13.43
CA VAL A 192 -7.44 -16.59 14.83
C VAL A 192 -7.80 -15.34 15.63
N VAL A 193 -7.51 -14.15 15.10
CA VAL A 193 -7.85 -12.88 15.76
C VAL A 193 -9.35 -12.72 15.92
N ALA A 194 -10.14 -13.04 14.88
CA ALA A 194 -11.60 -13.00 14.95
C ALA A 194 -12.14 -13.98 16.02
N ALA A 195 -11.60 -15.20 16.10
CA ALA A 195 -11.98 -16.16 17.12
C ALA A 195 -11.66 -15.67 18.53
N LEU A 196 -10.48 -15.07 18.75
CA LEU A 196 -10.10 -14.50 20.05
C LEU A 196 -11.01 -13.34 20.47
N ILE A 197 -11.42 -12.49 19.52
CA ILE A 197 -12.38 -11.39 19.77
C ILE A 197 -13.74 -11.96 20.19
N VAL A 198 -14.24 -13.00 19.50
CA VAL A 198 -15.51 -13.66 19.86
C VAL A 198 -15.43 -14.25 21.27
N VAL A 199 -14.33 -14.93 21.62
CA VAL A 199 -14.13 -15.47 22.97
C VAL A 199 -14.12 -14.35 24.02
N ALA A 200 -13.45 -13.23 23.75
CA ALA A 200 -13.43 -12.08 24.65
C ALA A 200 -14.83 -11.47 24.84
N ILE A 201 -15.63 -11.37 23.77
CA ILE A 201 -17.02 -10.89 23.84
C ILE A 201 -17.88 -11.85 24.69
N ILE A 202 -17.75 -13.17 24.50
CA ILE A 202 -18.49 -14.15 25.31
C ILE A 202 -18.12 -14.02 26.78
N PHE A 203 -16.83 -13.90 27.10
CA PHE A 203 -16.33 -13.79 28.47
C PHE A 203 -16.81 -12.49 29.15
N THR A 204 -16.80 -11.37 28.42
CA THR A 204 -17.32 -10.10 28.95
C THR A 204 -18.82 -10.15 29.19
N VAL A 205 -19.60 -10.71 28.26
CA VAL A 205 -21.06 -10.88 28.43
C VAL A 205 -21.39 -11.79 29.61
N THR A 206 -20.73 -12.96 29.72
CA THR A 206 -20.94 -13.87 30.86
C THR A 206 -20.56 -13.22 32.18
N THR A 207 -19.44 -12.49 32.24
CA THR A 207 -19.04 -11.75 33.45
C THR A 207 -20.05 -10.67 33.83
N CYS A 208 -20.59 -9.94 32.86
CA CYS A 208 -21.65 -8.95 33.08
C CYS A 208 -22.96 -9.59 33.58
N ILE A 209 -23.35 -10.74 33.02
CA ILE A 209 -24.54 -11.49 33.47
C ILE A 209 -24.35 -11.98 34.91
N VAL A 210 -23.18 -12.54 35.25
CA VAL A 210 -22.90 -13.01 36.61
C VAL A 210 -22.86 -11.86 37.62
N ARG A 211 -22.27 -10.70 37.27
CA ARG A 211 -22.28 -9.52 38.14
C ARG A 211 -23.70 -8.99 38.38
N THR A 212 -24.52 -8.92 37.34
CA THR A 212 -25.91 -8.44 37.47
C THR A 212 -26.80 -9.42 38.23
N SER A 213 -26.56 -10.74 38.12
CA SER A 213 -27.27 -11.73 38.93
C SER A 213 -26.80 -11.70 40.40
N SER A 214 -25.49 -11.56 40.66
CA SER A 214 -24.91 -11.45 42.00
C SER A 214 -25.48 -10.24 42.77
N ASN A 215 -25.53 -9.06 42.14
CA ASN A 215 -26.15 -7.87 42.73
C ASN A 215 -27.64 -8.06 43.05
N LYS A 216 -28.38 -8.86 42.26
CA LYS A 216 -29.79 -9.19 42.55
C LYS A 216 -29.95 -10.13 43.75
N THR A 217 -28.97 -11.00 44.00
CA THR A 217 -28.94 -11.91 45.16
C THR A 217 -28.52 -11.22 46.46
N GLU A 218 -27.59 -10.25 46.43
CA GLU A 218 -27.23 -9.47 47.64
C GLU A 218 -28.39 -8.60 48.15
N GLY A 219 -29.30 -8.16 47.28
CA GLY A 219 -30.54 -7.48 47.68
C GLY A 219 -31.59 -8.37 48.38
N ARG A 220 -31.29 -9.66 48.64
CA ARG A 220 -32.23 -10.66 49.20
C ARG A 220 -31.66 -11.45 50.38
N GLN A 221 -30.82 -10.86 51.24
CA GLN A 221 -30.62 -11.43 52.59
C GLN A 221 -31.80 -11.04 53.50
N PRO A 222 -32.60 -12.00 54.02
CA PRO A 222 -33.59 -11.70 55.04
C PRO A 222 -32.90 -11.63 56.41
N LEU A 223 -33.03 -10.50 57.09
CA LEU A 223 -32.72 -10.35 58.52
C LEU A 223 -33.76 -11.16 59.32
N LEU A 224 -33.49 -12.44 59.56
CA LEU A 224 -34.20 -13.24 60.56
C LEU A 224 -33.37 -13.27 61.84
N GLY A 225 -33.76 -12.43 62.79
CA GLY A 225 -33.22 -12.38 64.15
C GLY A 225 -34.37 -12.32 65.16
N GLU A 226 -34.81 -13.51 65.55
CA GLU A 226 -35.54 -13.95 66.76
C GLU A 226 -36.75 -13.16 67.31
N GLN A 227 -37.87 -13.86 67.25
CA GLN A 227 -39.11 -13.59 67.95
C GLN A 227 -39.05 -14.25 69.34
N TYR A 228 -38.93 -13.46 70.40
CA TYR A 228 -39.04 -13.95 71.78
C TYR A 228 -40.52 -14.06 72.19
N GLN A 229 -40.97 -15.29 72.46
CA GLN A 229 -42.10 -15.57 73.33
C GLN A 229 -41.58 -16.48 74.45
N CYS A 230 -41.65 -16.03 75.70
CA CYS A 230 -41.41 -16.88 76.86
C CYS A 230 -42.50 -16.65 77.91
N TYR A 231 -42.88 -17.79 78.49
CA TYR A 231 -44.01 -18.17 79.33
C TYR A 231 -44.39 -17.30 80.54
N ASP A 232 -45.69 -17.35 80.83
CA ASP A 232 -46.30 -17.11 82.15
C ASP A 232 -45.63 -17.97 83.23
N ASP A 233 -45.34 -17.36 84.39
CA ASP A 233 -45.45 -18.05 85.67
C ASP A 233 -45.82 -17.07 86.79
N GLN A 234 -46.72 -17.57 87.62
CA GLN A 234 -47.51 -16.93 88.66
C GLN A 234 -46.76 -16.98 89.99
N ASP A 235 -46.51 -15.86 90.68
CA ASP A 235 -46.89 -15.72 92.10
C ASP A 235 -46.62 -14.35 92.76
N SER A 236 -47.51 -14.03 93.71
CA SER A 236 -47.32 -13.24 94.95
C SER A 236 -47.45 -11.69 94.99
N ARG A 237 -48.64 -11.28 95.47
CA ARG A 237 -48.91 -10.35 96.61
C ARG A 237 -48.29 -8.94 96.59
N HIS A 238 -49.15 -7.90 96.51
CA HIS A 238 -49.48 -7.05 97.68
C HIS A 238 -50.66 -6.09 97.42
N ASN A 239 -51.36 -5.80 98.52
CA ASN A 239 -52.48 -4.86 98.71
C ASN A 239 -52.24 -3.47 98.09
N ASP A 240 -53.31 -2.83 97.58
CA ASP A 240 -53.95 -1.77 98.36
C ASP A 240 -55.35 -1.36 97.88
N LYS A 241 -56.18 -1.01 98.87
CA LYS A 241 -57.51 -0.39 98.78
C LYS A 241 -57.36 1.03 98.17
N THR A 242 -58.32 1.74 97.60
CA THR A 242 -59.67 2.09 98.08
C THR A 242 -60.32 3.04 97.04
N GLN A 243 -61.66 3.00 96.89
CA GLN A 243 -62.62 4.12 96.63
C GLN A 243 -62.46 5.00 95.34
N SER A 244 -63.48 5.59 94.69
CA SER A 244 -64.95 5.67 94.81
C SER A 244 -65.45 6.82 93.90
N VAL A 245 -66.56 6.60 93.16
CA VAL A 245 -67.64 7.58 92.80
C VAL A 245 -67.29 8.71 91.79
N VAL A 246 -68.06 9.09 90.76
CA VAL A 246 -69.47 8.95 90.33
C VAL A 246 -69.53 8.43 88.89
#